data_AF-A0A445I4I3-F1
#
_entry.id   AF-A0A445I4I3-F1
#
_cell.length_a   1.000
_cell.length_b   1.000
_cell.length_c   1.000
_cell.angle_alpha   90.00
_cell.angle_beta   90.00
_cell.angle_gamma   90.00
#
_symmetry.space_group_name_H-M   'P 1'
#
loop_
_entity.id
_entity.type
_entity.pdbx_description
1 polymer ?
#
loop_
_entity_poly.entity_id
_entity_poly.type
_entity_poly.pdbx_seq_one_letter_code
_entity_poly.pdbx_strand_id
1 'polypeptide(L)'
;MVFMKKLSYEIACNVLFDIKDEHTREAMFVDFTLAFKAIHSLPINLPGTTFWRGQRARARIVDRMIPIMNKRREELSKGVLSSPNDMLSCLLALRDDNHQPLDDDLITDNLIFFISKGRNRRVTWAEIQKMKYTWRVAQELMRMIPPLFGSFRKALKETNYEGYDIPKGWQVYWAAYGTHMNDDIFENPHKFDPSRFENPPKIIPPYSYLPFGTGLHYYVGNEFASIETLTIIHNFVKMYEWSQVNPEEVITRQPMPYPSMGLPIKMKPRCIIP
;
A
#
# COMPACT_ATOMS: atom_id res chain seq x y z
N MET A 1 11.64 11.09 -4.35
CA MET A 1 10.52 10.12 -4.20
C MET A 1 10.90 8.70 -4.61
N VAL A 2 11.87 8.52 -5.52
CA VAL A 2 12.35 7.19 -5.92
C VAL A 2 12.81 6.35 -4.72
N PHE A 3 13.47 6.96 -3.73
CA PHE A 3 13.99 6.25 -2.56
C PHE A 3 12.90 5.53 -1.75
N MET A 4 11.86 6.23 -1.26
CA MET A 4 10.82 5.59 -0.44
C MET A 4 10.05 4.51 -1.21
N LYS A 5 9.81 4.72 -2.51
CA LYS A 5 9.18 3.71 -3.38
C LYS A 5 10.07 2.49 -3.58
N LYS A 6 11.36 2.70 -3.84
CA LYS A 6 12.37 1.63 -3.99
C LYS A 6 12.55 0.87 -2.68
N LEU A 7 12.63 1.59 -1.56
CA LEU A 7 12.69 1.02 -0.22
C LEU A 7 11.48 0.13 0.01
N SER A 8 10.24 0.64 0.02
CA SER A 8 9.03 -0.17 0.23
C SER A 8 8.90 -1.37 -0.73
N TYR A 9 9.37 -1.23 -1.97
CA TYR A 9 9.40 -2.31 -2.95
C TYR A 9 10.40 -3.43 -2.61
N GLU A 10 11.67 -3.10 -2.35
CA GLU A 10 12.72 -4.07 -2.05
C GLU A 10 12.36 -4.90 -0.82
N ILE A 11 11.90 -4.17 0.15
CA ILE A 11 11.30 -4.63 1.36
C ILE A 11 10.19 -5.68 1.06
N ALA A 12 9.23 -5.38 0.15
CA ALA A 12 8.13 -6.28 -0.20
C ALA A 12 8.66 -7.57 -0.85
N CYS A 13 9.58 -7.39 -1.80
CA CYS A 13 10.27 -8.48 -2.50
C CYS A 13 10.91 -9.46 -1.53
N ASN A 14 11.53 -8.95 -0.47
CA ASN A 14 12.19 -9.77 0.54
C ASN A 14 11.18 -10.48 1.46
N VAL A 15 10.19 -9.77 2.01
CA VAL A 15 9.32 -10.34 3.06
C VAL A 15 8.24 -11.25 2.51
N LEU A 16 7.64 -10.84 1.40
CA LEU A 16 6.45 -11.52 0.89
C LEU A 16 6.83 -12.61 -0.12
N PHE A 17 7.99 -12.50 -0.77
CA PHE A 17 8.35 -13.34 -1.91
C PHE A 17 9.75 -13.98 -1.81
N ASP A 18 10.55 -13.63 -0.78
CA ASP A 18 11.94 -14.08 -0.57
C ASP A 18 12.84 -13.94 -1.82
N ILE A 19 12.60 -12.90 -2.64
CA ILE A 19 13.41 -12.63 -3.84
C ILE A 19 14.71 -11.94 -3.40
N LYS A 20 15.76 -12.73 -3.18
CA LYS A 20 17.06 -12.24 -2.69
C LYS A 20 17.97 -11.65 -3.78
N ASP A 21 17.77 -12.07 -5.03
CA ASP A 21 18.61 -11.65 -6.15
C ASP A 21 18.40 -10.17 -6.48
N GLU A 22 19.45 -9.37 -6.35
CA GLU A 22 19.38 -7.93 -6.52
C GLU A 22 19.07 -7.54 -7.97
N HIS A 23 19.68 -8.21 -8.94
CA HIS A 23 19.45 -7.94 -10.36
C HIS A 23 18.00 -8.16 -10.76
N THR A 24 17.40 -9.26 -10.31
CA THR A 24 15.99 -9.59 -10.52
C THR A 24 15.07 -8.55 -9.88
N ARG A 25 15.34 -8.14 -8.63
CA ARG A 25 14.55 -7.10 -7.96
C ARG A 25 14.62 -5.77 -8.71
N GLU A 26 15.80 -5.33 -9.15
CA GLU A 26 15.94 -4.06 -9.86
C GLU A 26 15.22 -4.06 -11.20
N ALA A 27 15.36 -5.14 -11.98
CA ALA A 27 14.66 -5.29 -13.25
C ALA A 27 13.13 -5.31 -13.07
N MET A 28 12.65 -5.97 -12.02
CA MET A 28 11.23 -6.04 -11.70
C MET A 28 10.68 -4.69 -11.19
N PHE A 29 11.45 -3.87 -10.47
CA PHE A 29 10.97 -2.59 -9.91
C PHE A 29 10.40 -1.65 -10.98
N VAL A 30 11.11 -1.56 -12.11
CA VAL A 30 10.72 -0.74 -13.26
C VAL A 30 9.39 -1.23 -13.82
N ASP A 31 9.27 -2.55 -14.00
CA ASP A 31 8.08 -3.16 -14.56
C ASP A 31 6.87 -3.05 -13.61
N PHE A 32 7.05 -3.22 -12.30
CA PHE A 32 5.98 -3.00 -11.31
C PHE A 32 5.51 -1.56 -11.30
N THR A 33 6.43 -0.60 -11.38
CA THR A 33 6.08 0.81 -11.45
C THR A 33 5.25 1.13 -12.69
N LEU A 34 5.58 0.52 -13.84
CA LEU A 34 4.83 0.69 -15.09
C LEU A 34 3.47 -0.01 -15.04
N ALA A 35 3.40 -1.24 -14.55
CA ALA A 35 2.16 -2.00 -14.40
C ALA A 35 1.18 -1.27 -13.46
N PHE A 36 1.66 -0.79 -12.31
CA PHE A 36 0.85 -0.02 -11.37
C PHE A 36 0.32 1.28 -11.97
N LYS A 37 1.15 2.01 -12.75
CA LYS A 37 0.70 3.22 -13.46
C LYS A 37 -0.40 2.91 -14.48
N ALA A 38 -0.36 1.75 -15.13
CA ALA A 38 -1.34 1.37 -16.14
C ALA A 38 -2.73 1.09 -15.58
N ILE A 39 -2.84 0.57 -14.35
CA ILE A 39 -4.11 0.35 -13.64
C ILE A 39 -4.98 1.62 -13.62
N HIS A 40 -4.34 2.78 -13.54
CA HIS A 40 -5.01 4.08 -13.42
C HIS A 40 -4.94 4.94 -14.69
N SER A 41 -4.52 4.35 -15.80
CA SER A 41 -4.47 5.03 -17.09
C SER A 41 -5.71 4.73 -17.93
N LEU A 42 -5.94 5.51 -18.99
CA LEU A 42 -6.98 5.19 -19.96
C LEU A 42 -6.71 3.80 -20.56
N PRO A 43 -7.69 2.88 -20.59
CA PRO A 43 -7.52 1.50 -21.04
C PRO A 43 -7.43 1.40 -22.57
N ILE A 44 -6.52 2.16 -23.17
CA ILE A 44 -6.30 2.26 -24.61
C ILE A 44 -5.02 1.49 -24.94
N ASN A 45 -5.19 0.32 -25.56
CA ASN A 45 -4.08 -0.57 -25.90
C ASN A 45 -3.43 -0.21 -27.25
N LEU A 46 -2.87 1.00 -27.34
CA LEU A 46 -2.13 1.47 -28.51
C LEU A 46 -0.63 1.61 -28.19
N PRO A 47 0.28 1.30 -29.13
CA PRO A 47 1.71 1.44 -28.91
C PRO A 47 2.11 2.82 -28.35
N GLY A 48 2.86 2.82 -27.25
CA GLY A 48 3.31 4.04 -26.58
C GLY A 48 2.41 4.55 -25.45
N THR A 49 1.15 4.12 -25.34
CA THR A 49 0.28 4.51 -24.22
C THR A 49 0.78 3.93 -22.90
N THR A 50 0.39 4.55 -21.77
CA THR A 50 0.70 4.04 -20.43
C THR A 50 0.10 2.65 -20.23
N PHE A 51 -1.13 2.42 -20.70
CA PHE A 51 -1.80 1.12 -20.62
C PHE A 51 -1.05 0.03 -21.40
N TRP A 52 -0.67 0.31 -22.65
CA TRP A 52 0.11 -0.63 -23.47
C TRP A 52 1.47 -0.96 -22.83
N ARG A 53 2.19 0.06 -22.33
CA ARG A 53 3.48 -0.15 -21.63
C ARG A 53 3.31 -1.00 -20.37
N GLY A 54 2.25 -0.77 -19.60
CA GLY A 54 1.96 -1.54 -18.39
C GLY A 54 1.56 -2.99 -18.68
N GLN A 55 0.77 -3.25 -19.73
CA GLN A 55 0.45 -4.62 -20.14
C GLN A 55 1.72 -5.42 -20.50
N ARG A 56 2.67 -4.79 -21.23
CA ARG A 56 3.96 -5.43 -21.52
C ARG A 56 4.84 -5.59 -20.28
N ALA A 57 4.76 -4.64 -19.35
CA ALA A 57 5.45 -4.76 -18.05
C ALA A 57 4.88 -5.91 -17.21
N ARG A 58 3.56 -6.07 -17.17
CA ARG A 58 2.89 -7.22 -16.55
C ARG A 58 3.38 -8.54 -17.15
N ALA A 59 3.41 -8.65 -18.49
CA ALA A 59 3.91 -9.86 -19.15
C ALA A 59 5.35 -10.20 -18.71
N ARG A 60 6.25 -9.21 -18.67
CA ARG A 60 7.63 -9.42 -18.17
C ARG A 60 7.69 -9.81 -16.69
N ILE A 61 6.78 -9.28 -15.86
CA ILE A 61 6.69 -9.69 -14.45
C ILE A 61 6.29 -11.16 -14.36
N VAL A 62 5.25 -11.57 -15.10
CA VAL A 62 4.78 -12.96 -15.16
C VAL A 62 5.94 -13.88 -15.59
N ASP A 63 6.62 -13.55 -16.69
CA ASP A 63 7.74 -14.34 -17.23
C ASP A 63 8.86 -14.55 -16.19
N ARG A 64 9.14 -13.53 -15.37
CA ARG A 64 10.15 -13.61 -14.29
C ARG A 64 9.65 -14.35 -13.05
N MET A 65 8.35 -14.29 -12.76
CA MET A 65 7.74 -14.96 -11.61
C MET A 65 7.58 -16.46 -11.83
N ILE A 66 7.26 -16.90 -13.05
CA ILE A 66 7.08 -18.32 -13.41
C ILE A 66 8.22 -19.23 -12.89
N PRO A 67 9.52 -18.98 -13.17
CA PRO A 67 10.59 -19.84 -12.69
C PRO A 67 10.71 -19.84 -11.16
N ILE A 68 10.46 -18.69 -10.51
CA ILE A 68 10.47 -18.58 -9.04
C ILE A 68 9.34 -19.42 -8.44
N MET A 69 8.13 -19.33 -9.02
CA MET A 69 6.96 -20.10 -8.62
C MET A 69 7.16 -21.60 -8.82
N ASN A 70 7.69 -22.01 -9.97
CA ASN A 70 7.95 -23.42 -10.29
C ASN A 70 8.99 -24.04 -9.34
N LYS A 71 10.10 -23.34 -9.11
CA LYS A 71 11.11 -23.78 -8.13
C LYS A 71 10.48 -23.95 -6.74
N ARG A 72 9.63 -23.01 -6.32
CA ARG A 72 8.97 -23.06 -5.02
C ARG A 72 7.97 -24.21 -4.91
N ARG A 73 7.22 -24.50 -5.97
CA ARG A 73 6.33 -25.67 -6.05
C ARG A 73 7.09 -26.97 -5.85
N GLU A 74 8.27 -27.11 -6.45
CA GLU A 74 9.12 -28.27 -6.26
C GLU A 74 9.65 -28.41 -4.83
N GLU A 75 10.06 -27.30 -4.21
CA GLU A 75 10.54 -27.29 -2.82
C GLU A 75 9.43 -27.69 -1.83
N LEU A 76 8.19 -27.25 -2.08
CA LEU A 76 7.01 -27.64 -1.32
C LEU A 76 6.66 -29.13 -1.53
N SER A 77 6.70 -29.64 -2.77
CA SER A 77 6.38 -31.05 -3.05
C SER A 77 7.41 -32.03 -2.48
N LYS A 78 8.68 -31.61 -2.39
CA LYS A 78 9.77 -32.39 -1.77
C LYS A 78 9.77 -32.31 -0.24
N GLY A 79 8.84 -31.58 0.39
CA GLY A 79 8.78 -31.40 1.84
C GLY A 79 9.95 -30.61 2.43
N VAL A 80 10.74 -29.93 1.59
CA VAL A 80 11.89 -29.11 2.02
C VAL A 80 11.40 -27.86 2.76
N LEU A 81 10.21 -27.36 2.40
CA LEU A 81 9.49 -26.30 3.10
C LEU A 81 8.34 -26.92 3.91
N SER A 82 8.50 -27.03 5.22
CA SER A 82 7.52 -27.66 6.13
C SER A 82 6.42 -26.71 6.62
N SER A 83 6.49 -25.43 6.28
CA SER A 83 5.49 -24.39 6.60
C SER A 83 5.60 -23.23 5.60
N PRO A 84 4.51 -22.50 5.26
CA PRO A 84 4.60 -21.31 4.44
C PRO A 84 5.44 -20.24 5.15
N ASN A 85 6.69 -20.06 4.72
CA ASN A 85 7.60 -19.07 5.31
C ASN A 85 7.42 -17.66 4.72
N ASP A 86 6.66 -17.53 3.64
CA ASP A 86 6.33 -16.26 2.97
C ASP A 86 4.97 -16.32 2.25
N MET A 87 4.50 -15.16 1.79
CA MET A 87 3.18 -15.02 1.16
C MET A 87 3.09 -15.77 -0.18
N LEU A 88 4.18 -15.85 -0.96
CA LEU A 88 4.23 -16.65 -2.18
C LEU A 88 3.93 -18.12 -1.89
N SER A 89 4.56 -18.67 -0.86
CA SER A 89 4.37 -20.05 -0.42
C SER A 89 2.93 -20.28 0.06
N CYS A 90 2.34 -19.32 0.77
CA CYS A 90 0.92 -19.35 1.13
C CYS A 90 0.02 -19.41 -0.12
N LEU A 91 0.20 -18.49 -1.07
CA LEU A 91 -0.63 -18.40 -2.27
C LEU A 91 -0.52 -19.66 -3.15
N LEU A 92 0.66 -20.26 -3.25
CA LEU A 92 0.88 -21.51 -3.98
C LEU A 92 0.24 -22.73 -3.28
N ALA A 93 0.14 -22.70 -1.95
CA ALA A 93 -0.48 -23.75 -1.15
C ALA A 93 -2.01 -23.66 -1.11
N LEU A 94 -2.59 -22.47 -1.34
CA LEU A 94 -4.04 -22.28 -1.35
C LEU A 94 -4.73 -23.10 -2.44
N ARG A 95 -5.95 -23.54 -2.12
CA ARG A 95 -6.86 -24.20 -3.03
C ARG A 95 -8.20 -23.48 -3.01
N ASP A 96 -8.87 -23.44 -4.15
CA ASP A 96 -10.24 -22.93 -4.23
C ASP A 96 -11.24 -23.90 -3.58
N ASP A 97 -12.52 -23.51 -3.58
CA ASP A 97 -13.61 -24.31 -3.00
C ASP A 97 -13.79 -25.68 -3.70
N ASN A 98 -13.22 -25.86 -4.91
CA ASN A 98 -13.21 -27.11 -5.67
C ASN A 98 -11.90 -27.90 -5.49
N HIS A 99 -11.07 -27.53 -4.52
CA HIS A 99 -9.75 -28.10 -4.24
C HIS A 99 -8.71 -27.93 -5.38
N GLN A 100 -8.92 -27.00 -6.30
CA GLN A 100 -7.96 -26.70 -7.37
C GLN A 100 -6.93 -25.64 -6.93
N PRO A 101 -5.68 -25.72 -7.41
CA PRO A 101 -4.69 -24.66 -7.17
C PRO A 101 -5.12 -23.34 -7.80
N LEU A 102 -4.73 -22.22 -7.16
CA LEU A 102 -4.94 -20.90 -7.74
C LEU A 102 -4.14 -20.78 -9.06
N ASP A 103 -4.75 -20.09 -10.03
CA ASP A 103 -4.16 -19.82 -11.34
C ASP A 103 -2.92 -18.90 -11.25
N ASP A 104 -1.95 -19.11 -12.12
CA ASP A 104 -0.66 -18.40 -12.09
C ASP A 104 -0.82 -16.91 -12.39
N ASP A 105 -1.75 -16.53 -13.26
CA ASP A 105 -2.08 -15.14 -13.51
C ASP A 105 -2.72 -14.50 -12.27
N LEU A 106 -3.63 -15.21 -11.59
CA LEU A 106 -4.27 -14.71 -10.36
C LEU A 106 -3.28 -14.57 -9.22
N ILE A 107 -2.38 -15.54 -9.04
CA ILE A 107 -1.28 -15.42 -8.07
C ILE A 107 -0.47 -14.18 -8.44
N THR A 108 0.00 -14.07 -9.69
CA THR A 108 0.83 -12.94 -10.14
C THR A 108 0.17 -11.58 -9.95
N ASP A 109 -1.14 -11.46 -10.20
CA ASP A 109 -1.88 -10.22 -9.97
C ASP A 109 -1.97 -9.86 -8.48
N ASN A 110 -2.15 -10.87 -7.61
CA ASN A 110 -2.04 -10.67 -6.16
C ASN A 110 -0.61 -10.26 -5.76
N LEU A 111 0.42 -10.88 -6.35
CA LEU A 111 1.81 -10.49 -6.11
C LEU A 111 2.06 -9.04 -6.54
N ILE A 112 1.62 -8.62 -7.73
CA ILE A 112 1.75 -7.23 -8.21
C ILE A 112 1.11 -6.25 -7.24
N PHE A 113 -0.05 -6.60 -6.68
CA PHE A 113 -0.70 -5.79 -5.66
C PHE A 113 0.13 -5.70 -4.36
N PHE A 114 0.62 -6.84 -3.88
CA PHE A 114 1.33 -6.96 -2.60
C PHE A 114 2.80 -6.49 -2.62
N ILE A 115 3.49 -6.54 -3.76
CA ILE A 115 4.91 -6.13 -3.98
C ILE A 115 5.15 -4.61 -3.73
N SER A 116 4.11 -3.85 -3.39
CA SER A 116 4.21 -2.42 -3.10
C SER A 116 4.52 -2.04 -1.64
N LYS A 117 4.91 -2.96 -0.73
CA LYS A 117 4.97 -2.72 0.73
C LYS A 117 6.00 -3.58 1.55
N GLY A 118 6.71 -2.99 2.55
CA GLY A 118 6.85 -3.45 3.98
C GLY A 118 8.00 -4.27 4.68
N ARG A 119 8.92 -3.64 5.48
CA ARG A 119 10.20 -4.07 6.22
C ARG A 119 11.67 -3.91 5.68
N ASN A 120 12.59 -3.30 6.50
CA ASN A 120 13.68 -4.05 7.22
C ASN A 120 14.47 -3.25 8.34
N ARG A 121 15.07 -4.03 9.27
CA ARG A 121 16.04 -3.81 10.40
C ARG A 121 15.53 -3.51 11.83
N ARG A 122 16.25 -4.07 12.83
CA ARG A 122 15.79 -4.60 14.14
C ARG A 122 15.13 -3.58 15.08
N VAL A 123 13.86 -3.29 14.82
CA VAL A 123 12.91 -2.90 15.85
C VAL A 123 12.18 -4.18 16.28
N THR A 124 12.16 -4.46 17.58
CA THR A 124 11.44 -5.61 18.12
C THR A 124 9.94 -5.38 18.06
N TRP A 125 9.15 -6.46 18.03
CA TRP A 125 7.68 -6.36 18.08
C TRP A 125 7.20 -5.55 19.29
N ALA A 126 7.80 -5.79 20.46
CA ALA A 126 7.48 -5.08 21.69
C ALA A 126 7.77 -3.58 21.62
N GLU A 127 8.79 -3.16 20.87
CA GLU A 127 9.07 -1.74 20.63
C GLU A 127 8.05 -1.11 19.68
N ILE A 128 7.65 -1.81 18.61
CA ILE A 128 6.63 -1.34 17.65
C ILE A 128 5.30 -1.08 18.38
N GLN A 129 4.87 -1.99 19.25
CA GLN A 129 3.64 -1.85 20.03
C GLN A 129 3.64 -0.62 20.97
N LYS A 130 4.81 -0.11 21.34
CA LYS A 130 4.95 1.10 22.17
C LYS A 130 4.85 2.40 21.37
N MET A 131 4.93 2.37 20.04
CA MET A 131 4.95 3.56 19.17
C MET A 131 3.57 4.20 18.94
N LYS A 132 2.75 4.29 20.00
CA LYS A 132 1.36 4.77 19.92
C LYS A 132 1.27 6.18 19.34
N TYR A 133 2.18 7.09 19.73
CA TYR A 133 2.20 8.45 19.21
C TYR A 133 2.56 8.49 17.72
N THR A 134 3.59 7.74 17.30
CA THR A 134 4.00 7.62 15.89
C THR A 134 2.86 7.09 15.02
N TRP A 135 2.09 6.12 15.54
CA TRP A 135 0.93 5.62 14.82
C TRP A 135 -0.17 6.67 14.67
N ARG A 136 -0.44 7.45 15.72
CA ARG A 136 -1.41 8.58 15.66
C ARG A 136 -0.99 9.66 14.67
N VAL A 137 0.31 9.95 14.57
CA VAL A 137 0.88 10.83 13.53
C VAL A 137 0.57 10.28 12.13
N ALA A 138 0.78 8.98 11.90
CA ALA A 138 0.45 8.34 10.64
C ALA A 138 -1.06 8.35 10.36
N GLN A 139 -1.90 8.15 11.39
CA GLN A 139 -3.35 8.19 11.26
C GLN A 139 -3.84 9.59 10.85
N GLU A 140 -3.35 10.63 11.51
CA GLU A 140 -3.72 12.02 11.16
C GLU A 140 -3.22 12.41 9.76
N LEU A 141 -2.03 11.94 9.37
CA LEU A 141 -1.55 12.12 8.01
C LEU A 141 -2.47 11.44 6.99
N MET A 142 -2.91 10.20 7.25
CA MET A 142 -3.85 9.49 6.38
C MET A 142 -5.25 10.07 6.39
N ARG A 143 -5.68 10.76 7.45
CA ARG A 143 -6.93 11.53 7.46
C ARG A 143 -6.81 12.73 6.52
N MET A 144 -5.74 13.51 6.66
CA MET A 144 -5.58 14.74 5.89
C MET A 144 -5.23 14.48 4.42
N ILE A 145 -4.42 13.45 4.16
CA ILE A 145 -3.91 13.09 2.84
C ILE A 145 -4.10 11.58 2.65
N PRO A 146 -5.35 11.11 2.47
CA PRO A 146 -5.64 9.68 2.40
C PRO A 146 -4.95 9.06 1.18
N PRO A 147 -4.22 7.93 1.32
CA PRO A 147 -3.57 7.31 0.17
C PRO A 147 -4.57 7.03 -0.97
N LEU A 148 -5.67 6.36 -0.66
CA LEU A 148 -6.79 6.16 -1.56
C LEU A 148 -7.78 7.31 -1.44
N PHE A 149 -8.12 7.95 -2.56
CA PHE A 149 -9.15 8.99 -2.58
C PHE A 149 -10.55 8.43 -2.25
N GLY A 150 -10.78 7.16 -2.57
CA GLY A 150 -12.08 6.51 -2.50
C GLY A 150 -12.11 5.25 -3.35
N SER A 151 -13.26 4.59 -3.42
CA SER A 151 -13.44 3.40 -4.24
C SER A 151 -14.87 3.30 -4.77
N PHE A 152 -15.03 2.57 -5.87
CA PHE A 152 -16.34 2.35 -6.50
C PHE A 152 -17.01 1.10 -5.91
N ARG A 153 -18.34 1.15 -5.83
CA ARG A 153 -19.22 -0.01 -5.65
C ARG A 153 -20.30 0.03 -6.74
N LYS A 154 -20.84 -1.12 -7.11
CA LYS A 154 -21.95 -1.20 -8.05
C LYS A 154 -23.23 -1.50 -7.29
N ALA A 155 -24.29 -0.72 -7.52
CA ALA A 155 -25.61 -1.01 -6.98
C ALA A 155 -26.14 -2.30 -7.63
N LEU A 156 -26.32 -3.36 -6.84
CA LEU A 156 -26.80 -4.66 -7.35
C LEU A 156 -28.33 -4.71 -7.52
N LYS A 157 -29.02 -3.82 -6.82
CA LYS A 157 -30.46 -3.58 -6.88
C LYS A 157 -30.73 -2.08 -6.77
N GLU A 158 -31.91 -1.66 -7.16
CA GLU A 158 -32.39 -0.30 -6.88
C GLU A 158 -32.41 -0.09 -5.36
N THR A 159 -31.90 1.05 -4.92
CA THR A 159 -31.84 1.41 -3.50
C THR A 159 -32.10 2.89 -3.34
N ASN A 160 -32.54 3.31 -2.16
CA ASN A 160 -32.67 4.72 -1.80
C ASN A 160 -31.71 5.03 -0.64
N TYR A 161 -31.12 6.23 -0.64
CA TYR A 161 -30.32 6.73 0.47
C TYR A 161 -30.58 8.23 0.67
N GLU A 162 -30.99 8.62 1.87
CA GLU A 162 -31.31 10.03 2.21
C GLU A 162 -32.26 10.71 1.20
N GLY A 163 -33.25 9.96 0.70
CA GLY A 163 -34.22 10.45 -0.28
C GLY A 163 -33.76 10.40 -1.74
N TYR A 164 -32.52 9.98 -2.02
CA TYR A 164 -31.99 9.82 -3.38
C TYR A 164 -32.11 8.38 -3.88
N ASP A 165 -32.72 8.19 -5.04
CA ASP A 165 -32.77 6.91 -5.72
C ASP A 165 -31.44 6.61 -6.42
N ILE A 166 -30.92 5.42 -6.17
CA ILE A 166 -29.70 4.87 -6.76
C ILE A 166 -30.12 3.66 -7.62
N PRO A 167 -30.21 3.82 -8.95
CA PRO A 167 -30.66 2.76 -9.83
C PRO A 167 -29.73 1.54 -9.82
N LYS A 168 -30.31 0.37 -10.07
CA LYS A 168 -29.54 -0.86 -10.28
C LYS A 168 -28.50 -0.65 -11.39
N GLY A 169 -27.27 -1.07 -11.13
CA GLY A 169 -26.17 -1.03 -12.07
C GLY A 169 -25.30 0.23 -11.98
N TRP A 170 -25.76 1.28 -11.29
CA TRP A 170 -24.98 2.50 -11.09
C TRP A 170 -23.73 2.26 -10.25
N GLN A 171 -22.69 3.03 -10.54
CA GLN A 171 -21.50 3.08 -9.69
C GLN A 171 -21.67 4.14 -8.62
N VAL A 172 -21.49 3.73 -7.37
CA VAL A 172 -21.43 4.62 -6.20
C VAL A 172 -19.97 4.80 -5.83
N TYR A 173 -19.52 6.04 -5.77
CA TYR A 173 -18.16 6.39 -5.34
C TYR A 173 -18.20 7.01 -3.95
N TRP A 174 -17.53 6.40 -2.98
CA TRP A 174 -17.32 7.02 -1.68
C TRP A 174 -15.97 7.73 -1.70
N ALA A 175 -15.93 8.99 -1.25
CA ALA A 175 -14.74 9.82 -1.24
C ALA A 175 -14.23 10.02 0.20
N ALA A 176 -13.10 9.39 0.53
CA ALA A 176 -12.49 9.45 1.86
C ALA A 176 -12.22 10.90 2.30
N TYR A 177 -11.65 11.71 1.40
CA TYR A 177 -11.26 13.08 1.68
C TYR A 177 -12.43 13.96 2.11
N GLY A 178 -13.60 13.81 1.47
CA GLY A 178 -14.79 14.59 1.82
C GLY A 178 -15.27 14.30 3.25
N THR A 179 -15.31 13.03 3.64
CA THR A 179 -15.65 12.63 5.00
C THR A 179 -14.58 13.06 6.00
N HIS A 180 -13.29 12.94 5.64
CA HIS A 180 -12.17 13.26 6.52
C HIS A 180 -12.00 14.76 6.78
N MET A 181 -12.48 15.60 5.86
CA MET A 181 -12.44 17.06 5.96
C MET A 181 -13.75 17.69 6.42
N ASN A 182 -14.77 16.89 6.72
CA ASN A 182 -16.03 17.38 7.26
C ASN A 182 -15.83 17.80 8.73
N ASP A 183 -16.15 19.05 9.05
CA ASP A 183 -16.03 19.66 10.38
C ASP A 183 -17.08 19.18 11.40
N ASP A 184 -18.26 18.74 10.94
CA ASP A 184 -19.25 18.02 11.76
C ASP A 184 -18.70 16.67 12.24
N ILE A 185 -17.72 16.09 11.54
CA ILE A 185 -17.09 14.80 11.89
C ILE A 185 -15.73 14.99 12.58
N PHE A 186 -14.89 15.90 12.09
CA PHE A 186 -13.54 16.16 12.61
C PHE A 186 -13.37 17.64 12.93
N GLU A 187 -13.23 17.99 14.21
CA GLU A 187 -13.07 19.38 14.63
C GLU A 187 -11.79 20.01 14.04
N ASN A 188 -11.87 21.22 13.48
CA ASN A 188 -10.72 21.89 12.85
C ASN A 188 -9.97 20.97 11.86
N PRO A 189 -10.64 20.42 10.82
CA PRO A 189 -10.13 19.31 10.03
C PRO A 189 -8.87 19.63 9.22
N HIS A 190 -8.57 20.91 9.01
CA HIS A 190 -7.35 21.37 8.32
C HIS A 190 -6.12 21.47 9.24
N LYS A 191 -6.30 21.42 10.57
CA LYS A 191 -5.19 21.41 11.52
C LYS A 191 -4.66 19.98 11.68
N PHE A 192 -3.37 19.79 11.43
CA PHE A 192 -2.67 18.54 11.73
C PHE A 192 -2.56 18.36 13.25
N ASP A 193 -3.34 17.43 13.80
CA ASP A 193 -3.37 17.16 15.24
C ASP A 193 -3.51 15.65 15.53
N PRO A 194 -2.39 14.95 15.80
CA PRO A 194 -2.40 13.53 16.17
C PRO A 194 -3.13 13.21 17.48
N SER A 195 -3.36 14.18 18.36
CA SER A 195 -4.02 13.93 19.66
C SER A 195 -5.48 13.53 19.51
N ARG A 196 -6.11 13.85 18.36
CA ARG A 196 -7.46 13.42 17.98
C ARG A 196 -7.68 11.91 18.07
N PHE A 197 -6.64 11.12 17.84
CA PHE A 197 -6.70 9.65 17.88
C PHE A 197 -6.33 9.06 19.25
N GLU A 198 -6.05 9.89 20.25
CA GLU A 198 -5.86 9.46 21.65
C GLU A 198 -7.08 9.78 22.50
N ASN A 199 -7.47 11.06 22.53
CA ASN A 199 -8.62 11.55 23.27
C ASN A 199 -9.45 12.41 22.33
N PRO A 200 -10.30 11.80 21.48
CA PRO A 200 -11.07 12.56 20.51
C PRO A 200 -12.00 13.53 21.24
N PRO A 201 -12.10 14.81 20.82
CA PRO A 201 -12.96 15.81 21.47
C PRO A 201 -14.45 15.46 21.33
N LYS A 202 -14.80 14.66 20.32
CA LYS A 202 -16.14 14.12 20.07
C LYS A 202 -16.05 12.69 19.56
N ILE A 203 -17.12 11.92 19.76
CA ILE A 203 -17.21 10.56 19.24
C ILE A 203 -17.18 10.64 17.71
N ILE A 204 -16.16 10.04 17.09
CA ILE A 204 -16.07 9.93 15.63
C ILE A 204 -17.08 8.86 15.20
N PRO A 205 -18.06 9.17 14.34
CA PRO A 205 -19.04 8.18 13.91
C PRO A 205 -18.37 6.99 13.20
N PRO A 206 -18.96 5.79 13.31
CA PRO A 206 -18.50 4.63 12.53
C PRO A 206 -18.40 4.99 11.04
N TYR A 207 -17.46 4.35 10.34
CA TYR A 207 -17.22 4.57 8.90
C TYR A 207 -16.82 6.00 8.51
N SER A 208 -16.39 6.84 9.46
CA SER A 208 -15.94 8.20 9.18
C SER A 208 -14.42 8.34 9.02
N TYR A 209 -13.66 7.37 9.51
CA TYR A 209 -12.22 7.26 9.28
C TYR A 209 -11.94 5.98 8.47
N LEU A 210 -11.58 6.14 7.20
CA LEU A 210 -11.55 5.08 6.18
C LEU A 210 -10.23 5.04 5.38
N PRO A 211 -9.04 5.17 6.02
CA PRO A 211 -7.76 5.17 5.28
C PRO A 211 -7.48 3.86 4.55
N PHE A 212 -8.13 2.77 5.00
CA PHE A 212 -7.93 1.39 4.55
C PHE A 212 -9.24 0.76 4.02
N GLY A 213 -10.26 1.57 3.75
CA GLY A 213 -11.60 1.09 3.44
C GLY A 213 -12.31 0.47 4.65
N THR A 214 -13.34 -0.33 4.39
CA THR A 214 -14.17 -0.97 5.42
C THR A 214 -14.95 -2.17 4.86
N GLY A 215 -15.59 -2.94 5.75
CA GLY A 215 -16.43 -4.09 5.42
C GLY A 215 -15.65 -5.23 4.75
N LEU A 216 -16.31 -5.93 3.82
CA LEU A 216 -15.75 -7.08 3.08
C LEU A 216 -14.49 -6.77 2.25
N HIS A 217 -14.22 -5.49 2.00
CA HIS A 217 -13.04 -5.03 1.25
C HIS A 217 -12.12 -4.17 2.13
N TYR A 218 -12.14 -4.38 3.44
CA TYR A 218 -11.15 -3.82 4.34
C TYR A 218 -9.75 -4.31 3.95
N TYR A 219 -8.77 -3.41 3.94
CA TYR A 219 -7.43 -3.73 3.46
C TYR A 219 -6.74 -4.78 4.32
N VAL A 220 -6.50 -5.95 3.72
CA VAL A 220 -5.86 -7.10 4.38
C VAL A 220 -4.41 -6.82 4.79
N GLY A 221 -3.71 -5.93 4.07
CA GLY A 221 -2.32 -5.58 4.34
C GLY A 221 -2.12 -4.46 5.39
N ASN A 222 -3.17 -4.05 6.12
CA ASN A 222 -3.07 -2.88 7.01
C ASN A 222 -2.04 -3.09 8.12
N GLU A 223 -1.99 -4.26 8.75
CA GLU A 223 -1.08 -4.54 9.86
C GLU A 223 0.37 -4.46 9.40
N PHE A 224 0.62 -5.04 8.23
CA PHE A 224 1.92 -4.99 7.59
C PHE A 224 2.33 -3.56 7.20
N ALA A 225 1.41 -2.75 6.65
CA ALA A 225 1.66 -1.35 6.34
C ALA A 225 1.94 -0.52 7.60
N SER A 226 1.27 -0.82 8.71
CA SER A 226 1.51 -0.19 10.02
C SER A 226 2.91 -0.50 10.52
N ILE A 227 3.30 -1.78 10.51
CA ILE A 227 4.64 -2.24 10.92
C ILE A 227 5.73 -1.59 10.06
N GLU A 228 5.56 -1.58 8.74
CA GLU A 228 6.47 -0.89 7.81
C GLU A 228 6.64 0.57 8.18
N THR A 229 5.53 1.30 8.27
CA THR A 229 5.51 2.74 8.51
C THR A 229 6.20 3.08 9.82
N LEU A 230 5.85 2.37 10.90
CA LEU A 230 6.45 2.55 12.21
C LEU A 230 7.95 2.24 12.20
N THR A 231 8.37 1.16 11.53
CA THR A 231 9.78 0.78 11.43
C THR A 231 10.60 1.82 10.66
N ILE A 232 10.09 2.29 9.52
CA ILE A 232 10.78 3.29 8.71
C ILE A 232 10.89 4.61 9.47
N ILE A 233 9.78 5.10 10.05
CA ILE A 233 9.80 6.35 10.83
C ILE A 233 10.76 6.23 12.00
N HIS A 234 10.69 5.14 12.77
CA HIS A 234 11.57 4.92 13.93
C HIS A 234 13.05 5.03 13.55
N ASN A 235 13.49 4.27 12.54
CA ASN A 235 14.88 4.28 12.12
C ASN A 235 15.28 5.66 11.57
N PHE A 236 14.41 6.27 10.74
CA PHE A 236 14.68 7.56 10.14
C PHE A 236 14.88 8.65 11.19
N VAL A 237 13.99 8.75 12.19
CA VAL A 237 14.10 9.79 13.23
C VAL A 237 15.23 9.54 14.23
N LYS A 238 15.63 8.28 14.45
CA LYS A 238 16.72 7.92 15.36
C LYS A 238 18.09 8.11 14.73
N MET A 239 18.21 7.92 13.42
CA MET A 239 19.49 7.94 12.72
C MET A 239 19.82 9.28 12.07
N TYR A 240 18.81 10.09 11.75
CA TYR A 240 19.01 11.29 10.95
C TYR A 240 18.30 12.51 11.52
N GLU A 241 18.90 13.66 11.27
CA GLU A 241 18.21 14.95 11.22
C GLU A 241 17.99 15.28 9.75
N TRP A 242 16.86 15.92 9.44
CA TRP A 242 16.54 16.31 8.08
C TRP A 242 15.82 17.64 8.01
N SER A 243 15.97 18.30 6.86
CA SER A 243 15.20 19.49 6.48
C SER A 243 14.74 19.35 5.03
N GLN A 244 13.57 19.91 4.73
CA GLN A 244 13.08 19.98 3.36
C GLN A 244 13.93 21.00 2.60
N VAL A 245 14.31 20.67 1.36
CA VAL A 245 14.95 21.64 0.47
C VAL A 245 13.94 22.70 0.04
N ASN A 246 12.67 22.30 -0.15
CA ASN A 246 11.57 23.16 -0.57
C ASN A 246 10.36 23.00 0.38
N PRO A 247 10.22 23.86 1.41
CA PRO A 247 9.13 23.77 2.39
C PRO A 247 7.72 23.95 1.80
N GLU A 248 7.62 24.74 0.73
CA GLU A 248 6.35 25.05 0.04
C GLU A 248 6.00 24.01 -1.05
N GLU A 249 6.69 22.87 -1.09
CA GLU A 249 6.40 21.83 -2.08
C GLU A 249 4.98 21.29 -1.92
N VAL A 250 4.17 21.45 -2.97
CA VAL A 250 2.79 20.96 -2.97
C VAL A 250 2.72 19.44 -3.15
N ILE A 251 1.72 18.84 -2.51
CA ILE A 251 1.32 17.46 -2.76
C ILE A 251 0.40 17.43 -3.98
N THR A 252 0.78 16.66 -4.99
CA THR A 252 -0.02 16.36 -6.18
C THR A 252 -0.53 14.91 -6.12
N ARG A 253 -1.34 14.48 -7.09
CA ARG A 253 -1.99 13.16 -7.08
C ARG A 253 -2.02 12.52 -8.47
N GLN A 254 -1.38 11.36 -8.61
CA GLN A 254 -1.42 10.54 -9.83
C GLN A 254 -1.19 9.04 -9.55
N PRO A 255 -2.24 8.23 -9.33
CA PRO A 255 -3.51 8.58 -8.68
C PRO A 255 -3.37 8.68 -7.14
N MET A 256 -2.22 8.31 -6.60
CA MET A 256 -1.86 8.38 -5.18
C MET A 256 -1.25 9.75 -4.88
N PRO A 257 -1.36 10.25 -3.64
CA PRO A 257 -0.71 11.51 -3.26
C PRO A 257 0.80 11.37 -3.34
N TYR A 258 1.48 12.37 -3.87
CA TYR A 258 2.93 12.45 -3.85
C TYR A 258 3.45 13.90 -3.90
N PRO A 259 4.63 14.16 -3.31
CA PRO A 259 5.29 15.47 -3.41
C PRO A 259 5.67 15.80 -4.86
N SER A 260 5.28 16.97 -5.36
CA SER A 260 5.40 17.37 -6.77
C SER A 260 6.83 17.36 -7.34
N MET A 261 7.83 17.64 -6.52
CA MET A 261 9.27 17.58 -6.82
C MET A 261 9.93 16.32 -6.24
N GLY A 262 9.15 15.45 -5.61
CA GLY A 262 9.58 14.22 -5.02
C GLY A 262 10.23 14.37 -3.64
N LEU A 263 10.01 15.47 -2.91
CA LEU A 263 10.50 15.70 -1.54
C LEU A 263 12.03 15.60 -1.42
N PRO A 264 12.78 16.49 -2.08
CA PRO A 264 14.20 16.62 -1.83
C PRO A 264 14.45 17.05 -0.38
N ILE A 265 15.27 16.29 0.33
CA ILE A 265 15.65 16.54 1.73
C ILE A 265 17.16 16.63 1.88
N LYS A 266 17.61 17.50 2.79
CA LYS A 266 18.98 17.46 3.31
C LYS A 266 18.98 16.58 4.55
N MET A 267 19.84 15.57 4.57
CA MET A 267 19.97 14.65 5.70
C MET A 267 21.35 14.77 6.33
N LYS A 268 21.39 14.70 7.66
CA LYS A 268 22.63 14.60 8.44
C LYS A 268 22.49 13.42 9.41
N PRO A 269 23.48 12.52 9.50
CA PRO A 269 23.48 11.52 10.56
C PRO A 269 23.42 12.21 11.92
N ARG A 270 22.57 11.70 12.81
CA ARG A 270 22.63 12.10 14.23
C ARG A 270 23.93 11.55 14.80
N CYS A 271 24.69 12.40 15.50
CA CYS A 271 25.76 11.90 16.36
C CYS A 271 25.12 11.09 17.48
N ILE A 272 25.17 9.76 17.34
CA ILE A 272 24.87 8.85 18.43
C ILE A 272 26.12 8.89 19.31
N ILE A 273 26.11 9.73 20.34
CA ILE A 273 27.11 9.63 21.42
C ILE A 273 26.85 8.26 22.07
N PRO A 274 27.87 7.38 22.12
CA PRO A 274 27.71 6.02 22.62
C PRO A 274 27.25 5.95 24.08
#